data_AF-A0A0N8K795-F1
#
_entry.id   AF-A0A0N8K795-F1
#
_cell.length_a   1.000
_cell.length_b   1.000
_cell.length_c   1.000
_cell.angle_alpha   90.00
_cell.angle_beta   90.00
_cell.angle_gamma   90.00
#
_symmetry.space_group_name_H-M   'P 1'
#
loop_
_entity.id
_entity.type
_entity.pdbx_description
1 polymer ?
#
loop_
_entity_poly.entity_id
_entity_poly.type
_entity_poly.pdbx_seq_one_letter_code
_entity_poly.pdbx_strand_id
1 'polypeptide(L)' 'MDNLNDFLEPGMLVRHPDRPDWGTGQVQSNIGGKVTVMFPDEGKVVIDGTRVALEPVLGG' A
#
# COMPACT_ATOMS: atom_id res chain seq x y z
N MET A 1 -10.62 -1.35 -15.23
CA MET A 1 -10.53 -0.61 -13.96
C MET A 1 -9.10 -0.76 -13.53
N ASP A 2 -8.26 0.12 -14.05
CA ASP A 2 -6.82 0.12 -13.88
C ASP A 2 -6.50 0.33 -12.41
N ASN A 3 -5.73 -0.58 -11.80
CA ASN A 3 -5.31 -0.37 -10.43
C ASN A 3 -4.14 0.63 -10.45
N LEU A 4 -4.27 1.71 -9.69
CA LEU A 4 -3.20 2.71 -9.56
C LEU A 4 -1.93 2.13 -8.92
N ASN A 5 -2.01 0.90 -8.40
CA ASN A 5 -0.96 0.21 -7.69
C ASN A 5 -0.63 -1.15 -8.33
N ASP A 6 -0.99 -1.41 -9.59
CA ASP A 6 -0.73 -2.72 -10.26
C ASP A 6 0.76 -3.14 -10.23
N PHE A 7 1.68 -2.17 -10.10
CA PHE A 7 3.11 -2.41 -9.97
C PHE A 7 3.58 -2.82 -8.55
N LEU A 8 2.70 -2.77 -7.54
CA LEU A 8 3.06 -3.14 -6.17
C LEU A 8 3.06 -4.65 -5.98
N GLU A 9 4.19 -5.16 -5.48
CA GLU A 9 4.38 -6.57 -5.19
C GLU A 9 4.50 -6.81 -3.67
N PRO A 10 4.13 -8.01 -3.18
CA PRO A 10 4.38 -8.41 -1.80
C PRO A 10 5.86 -8.18 -1.41
N GLY A 11 6.08 -7.53 -0.27
CA GLY A 11 7.40 -7.15 0.22
C GLY A 11 7.79 -5.69 -0.04
N MET A 12 7.16 -5.02 -1.01
CA MET A 12 7.41 -3.59 -1.28
C MET A 12 6.96 -2.71 -0.08
N LEU A 13 7.71 -1.63 0.15
CA LEU A 13 7.39 -0.64 1.16
C LEU A 13 6.58 0.50 0.55
N VAL A 14 5.54 0.93 1.26
CA VAL A 14 4.61 1.97 0.80
C VAL A 14 4.21 2.90 1.95
N ARG A 15 3.80 4.12 1.60
CA ARG A 15 3.12 5.05 2.51
C ARG A 15 1.72 5.34 2.01
N HIS A 16 0.81 5.54 2.96
CA HIS A 16 -0.53 5.99 2.66
C HIS A 16 -0.54 7.53 2.60
N PRO A 17 -0.94 8.15 1.47
CA PRO A 17 -0.84 9.60 1.29
C PRO A 17 -1.67 10.39 2.31
N ASP A 18 -2.88 9.92 2.61
CA ASP A 18 -3.78 10.58 3.57
C ASP A 18 -3.54 10.20 5.04
N ARG A 19 -2.63 9.25 5.31
CA ARG A 19 -2.40 8.67 6.65
C ARG A 19 -0.90 8.56 6.95
N PRO A 20 -0.19 9.70 7.02
CA PRO A 20 1.25 9.69 7.28
C PRO A 20 1.58 9.15 8.69
N ASP A 21 0.64 9.23 9.63
CA ASP A 21 0.76 8.72 11.00
C ASP A 21 0.82 7.18 11.09
N TRP A 22 0.35 6.47 10.07
CA TRP A 22 0.44 5.00 10.01
C TRP A 22 1.85 4.49 9.78
N GLY A 23 2.77 5.38 9.39
CA GLY A 23 4.16 5.03 9.07
C GLY A 23 4.34 4.37 7.70
N THR A 24 5.54 3.86 7.45
CA THR A 24 5.85 3.11 6.23
C THR A 24 5.40 1.67 6.41
N GLY A 25 4.41 1.24 5.63
CA GLY A 25 3.88 -0.11 5.64
C GLY A 25 4.52 -1.01 4.60
N GLN A 26 4.35 -2.32 4.77
CA GLN A 26 4.78 -3.34 3.81
C GLN A 26 3.59 -3.99 3.12
N VAL A 27 3.63 -4.07 1.79
CA VAL A 27 2.61 -4.77 1.00
C VAL A 27 2.69 -6.27 1.30
N GLN A 28 1.58 -6.87 1.71
CA GLN A 28 1.45 -8.31 1.90
C GLN A 28 0.78 -8.99 0.70
N SER A 29 -0.11 -8.29 -0.01
CA SER A 29 -0.74 -8.78 -1.24
C SER A 29 -1.31 -7.63 -2.06
N ASN A 30 -1.40 -7.84 -3.37
CA ASN A 30 -2.06 -6.93 -4.31
C ASN A 30 -2.85 -7.78 -5.32
N ILE A 31 -4.15 -7.93 -5.08
CA ILE A 31 -5.02 -8.82 -5.87
C ILE A 31 -6.40 -8.22 -6.05
N GLY A 32 -6.98 -8.37 -7.25
CA GLY A 32 -8.37 -7.96 -7.53
C GLY A 32 -8.62 -6.47 -7.25
N GLY A 33 -7.61 -5.65 -7.44
CA GLY A 33 -7.66 -4.21 -7.19
C GLY A 33 -7.55 -3.78 -5.71
N LYS A 34 -7.26 -4.73 -4.81
CA LYS A 34 -7.10 -4.48 -3.38
C LYS A 34 -5.67 -4.77 -2.94
N VAL A 35 -5.09 -3.83 -2.21
CA VAL A 35 -3.74 -3.93 -1.67
C VAL A 35 -3.83 -4.14 -0.17
N THR A 36 -3.33 -5.25 0.34
CA THR A 36 -3.21 -5.47 1.79
C THR A 36 -1.84 -5.00 2.23
N VAL A 37 -1.79 -4.08 3.19
CA VAL A 37 -0.56 -3.51 3.72
C VAL A 37 -0.51 -3.72 5.23
N MET A 38 0.66 -4.07 5.75
CA MET A 38 0.96 -4.12 7.18
C MET A 38 1.63 -2.80 7.57
N PHE A 39 0.91 -1.92 8.27
CA PHE A 39 1.44 -0.68 8.83
C PHE A 39 1.89 -0.88 10.28
N PRO A 40 2.97 -0.22 10.73
CA PRO A 40 3.46 -0.33 12.11
C PRO A 40 2.46 0.19 13.15
N ASP A 41 1.82 1.33 12.91
CA ASP A 41 0.98 2.00 13.90
C ASP A 41 -0.51 1.65 13.81
N GLU A 42 -1.00 1.28 12.61
CA GLU A 42 -2.42 0.93 12.36
C GLU A 42 -2.65 -0.59 12.22
N GLY A 43 -1.58 -1.36 12.02
CA GLY A 43 -1.69 -2.80 11.78
C GLY A 43 -2.05 -3.14 10.33
N LYS A 44 -2.79 -4.23 10.13
CA LYS A 44 -3.11 -4.75 8.78
C LYS A 44 -4.31 -4.01 8.20
N VAL A 45 -4.11 -3.30 7.09
CA VAL A 45 -5.15 -2.56 6.38
C VAL A 45 -5.31 -3.08 4.97
N VAL A 46 -6.56 -3.20 4.50
CA VAL A 46 -6.87 -3.50 3.10
C VAL A 46 -7.30 -2.22 2.42
N ILE A 47 -6.54 -1.81 1.41
CA ILE A 47 -6.71 -0.56 0.68
C ILE A 47 -7.33 -0.87 -0.68
N ASP A 48 -8.29 -0.04 -1.07
CA ASP A 48 -8.88 -0.11 -2.40
C ASP A 48 -8.00 0.65 -3.40
N GLY A 49 -7.17 -0.08 -4.14
CA GLY A 49 -6.16 0.48 -5.04
C GLY A 49 -6.74 1.13 -6.30
N THR A 50 -8.05 1.13 -6.47
CA THR A 50 -8.74 1.90 -7.53
C THR A 50 -9.02 3.35 -7.10
N ARG A 51 -8.93 3.64 -5.80
CA ARG A 51 -9.23 4.96 -5.21
C ARG A 51 -8.03 5.62 -4.56
N VAL A 52 -7.11 4.82 -4.04
CA VAL A 52 -5.91 5.29 -3.34
C VAL A 52 -4.69 4.87 -4.13
N ALA A 53 -3.86 5.83 -4.52
CA ALA A 53 -2.52 5.58 -5.05
C ALA A 53 -1.54 5.59 -3.87
N LEU A 54 -1.04 4.41 -3.49
CA LEU A 54 -0.02 4.28 -2.46
C LEU A 54 1.31 4.77 -3.00
N GLU A 55 2.09 5.41 -2.12
CA GLU A 55 3.38 5.97 -2.49
C GLU A 55 4.48 4.94 -2.22
N PRO A 56 5.11 4.34 -3.25
CA PRO A 56 6.20 3.40 -3.07
C PRO A 56 7.41 4.11 -2.45
N VAL A 57 7.97 3.52 -1.39
CA VAL A 57 9.22 3.98 -0.79
C VAL A 57 10.35 3.25 -1.50
N LEU A 58 10.88 3.87 -2.56
CA LEU A 58 12.10 3.39 -3.21
C LEU A 58 13.26 3.57 -2.23
N GLY A 59 13.81 2.46 -1.73
CA GLY A 59 15.10 2.49 -1.06
C GLY A 59 16.15 3.01 -2.05
N GLY A 60 16.92 4.01 -1.63
CA GLY A 60 18.04 4.53 -2.42
C GLY A 60 19.16 3.51 -2.63
#